data_AF-A0A5N7IZP8-F1
#
_entry.id   AF-A0A5N7IZP8-F1
#
_cell.length_a   1.000
_cell.length_b   1.000
_cell.length_c   1.000
_cell.angle_alpha   90.00
_cell.angle_beta   90.00
_cell.angle_gamma   90.00
#
_symmetry.space_group_name_H-M   'P 1'
#
loop_
_entity.id
_entity.type
_entity.pdbx_description
1 polymer ?
#
loop_
_entity_poly.entity_id
_entity_poly.type
_entity_poly.pdbx_seq_one_letter_code
_entity_poly.pdbx_strand_id
1 'polypeptide(L)'
;MKNKKIINIILGIFIILFSGLLIVFIMVKGSSDLEMTLLGMYILGYPVFTLIASIVLQLLIKKKVIVLSIIFVCYLIPTLTALAYFNSSCLPYCFIYTLIGLIGTFIADFILKRRKRIIT
;
A
#
# COMPACT_ATOMS: atom_id res chain seq x y z
N MET A 1 -25.36 5.78 -5.83
CA MET A 1 -25.16 5.20 -4.47
C MET A 1 -24.38 3.87 -4.45
N LYS A 2 -24.61 2.91 -5.36
CA LYS A 2 -23.94 1.58 -5.35
C LYS A 2 -22.39 1.62 -5.34
N ASN A 3 -21.76 2.50 -6.14
CA ASN A 3 -20.29 2.58 -6.20
C ASN A 3 -19.63 3.06 -4.89
N LYS A 4 -20.28 3.94 -4.10
CA LYS A 4 -19.71 4.41 -2.82
C LYS A 4 -19.64 3.29 -1.77
N LYS A 5 -20.64 2.40 -1.73
CA LYS A 5 -20.63 1.25 -0.82
C LYS A 5 -19.50 0.26 -1.15
N ILE A 6 -19.30 -0.03 -2.44
CA ILE A 6 -18.24 -0.94 -2.89
C ILE A 6 -16.86 -0.35 -2.59
N ILE A 7 -16.66 0.95 -2.83
CA ILE A 7 -15.40 1.64 -2.50
C ILE A 7 -15.11 1.56 -1.00
N ASN A 8 -16.10 1.82 -0.13
CA ASN A 8 -15.91 1.74 1.32
C ASN A 8 -15.60 0.32 1.80
N ILE A 9 -16.20 -0.70 1.19
CA ILE A 9 -15.92 -2.12 1.51
C ILE A 9 -14.48 -2.47 1.12
N ILE A 10 -14.03 -2.09 -0.08
CA ILE A 10 -12.67 -2.36 -0.55
C ILE A 10 -11.65 -1.59 0.30
N LEU A 11 -11.95 -0.33 0.65
CA LEU A 11 -11.12 0.45 1.56
C LEU A 11 -11.03 -0.21 2.94
N GLY A 12 -12.15 -0.71 3.48
CA GLY A 12 -12.18 -1.45 4.73
C GLY A 12 -11.35 -2.73 4.68
N ILE A 13 -11.47 -3.53 3.60
CA ILE A 13 -10.66 -4.74 3.39
C ILE A 13 -9.17 -4.40 3.31
N PHE A 14 -8.84 -3.30 2.61
CA PHE A 14 -7.46 -2.83 2.51
C PHE A 14 -6.90 -2.43 3.88
N ILE A 15 -7.67 -1.69 4.68
CA ILE A 15 -7.28 -1.30 6.04
C ILE A 15 -7.09 -2.53 6.94
N ILE A 16 -7.96 -3.54 6.84
CA ILE A 16 -7.88 -4.78 7.64
C ILE A 16 -6.66 -5.62 7.24
N LEU A 17 -6.37 -5.75 5.94
CA LEU A 17 -5.16 -6.44 5.47
C LEU A 17 -3.90 -5.72 5.94
N PHE A 18 -3.92 -4.39 5.90
CA PHE A 18 -2.79 -3.58 6.29
C PHE A 18 -2.53 -3.60 7.81
N SER A 19 -3.59 -3.60 8.62
CA SER A 19 -3.47 -3.73 10.08
C SER A 19 -3.05 -5.14 10.51
N GLY A 20 -3.53 -6.19 9.84
CA GLY A 20 -3.05 -7.57 10.06
C GLY A 20 -1.56 -7.72 9.80
N LEU A 21 -1.06 -7.06 8.75
CA LEU A 21 0.35 -7.05 8.38
C LEU A 21 1.22 -6.28 9.39
N LEU A 22 0.68 -5.23 10.02
CA LEU A 22 1.31 -4.49 11.12
C LEU A 22 1.47 -5.36 12.38
N ILE A 23 0.46 -6.17 12.70
CA ILE A 23 0.47 -7.07 13.88
C ILE A 23 1.53 -8.16 13.70
N VAL A 24 1.66 -8.72 12.49
CA VAL A 24 2.74 -9.65 12.16
C VAL A 24 4.10 -8.99 12.37
N PHE A 25 4.25 -7.71 12.01
CA PHE A 25 5.49 -6.97 12.24
C PHE A 25 5.86 -6.84 13.73
N ILE A 26 4.86 -6.66 14.60
CA ILE A 26 5.06 -6.48 16.04
C ILE A 26 5.31 -7.80 16.77
N MET A 27 4.66 -8.90 16.35
CA MET A 27 4.77 -10.21 17.01
C MET A 27 6.07 -10.97 16.70
N VAL A 28 6.81 -10.56 15.67
CA VAL A 28 8.02 -11.24 15.17
C VAL A 28 9.27 -10.78 15.94
N LYS A 29 9.21 -10.79 17.27
CA LYS A 29 10.39 -10.56 18.10
C LYS A 29 10.77 -11.89 18.76
N GLY A 30 11.67 -12.67 18.14
CA GLY A 30 12.28 -13.82 18.81
C GLY A 30 12.74 -15.03 17.99
N SER A 31 12.63 -15.05 16.66
CA SER A 31 13.09 -16.21 15.85
C SER A 31 14.00 -15.80 14.70
N SER A 32 15.22 -16.34 14.69
CA SER A 32 16.27 -16.10 13.69
C SER A 32 15.91 -16.57 12.28
N ASP A 33 15.03 -17.57 12.15
CA ASP A 33 14.56 -18.07 10.85
C ASP A 33 13.60 -17.08 10.16
N LEU A 34 13.02 -16.16 10.93
CA LEU A 34 12.07 -15.18 10.41
C LEU A 34 12.73 -13.94 9.79
N GLU A 35 14.00 -13.66 10.09
CA GLU A 35 14.70 -12.48 9.56
C GLU A 35 14.90 -12.55 8.05
N MET A 36 15.26 -13.72 7.52
CA MET A 36 15.36 -13.97 6.07
C MET A 36 14.02 -13.78 5.36
N THR A 37 12.93 -14.17 6.01
CA THR A 37 11.57 -14.09 5.47
C THR A 37 11.07 -12.63 5.46
N LEU A 38 11.39 -11.88 6.51
CA LEU A 38 11.15 -10.43 6.61
C LEU A 38 11.90 -9.66 5.52
N LEU A 39 13.15 -10.03 5.23
CA LEU A 39 13.98 -9.38 4.22
C LEU A 39 13.36 -9.54 2.82
N GLY A 40 12.84 -10.73 2.50
CA GLY A 40 12.06 -10.97 1.28
C GLY A 40 10.76 -10.18 1.21
N MET A 41 10.05 -10.02 2.34
CA MET A 41 8.86 -9.17 2.41
C MET A 41 9.20 -7.70 2.17
N TYR A 42 10.27 -7.17 2.75
CA TYR A 42 10.72 -5.80 2.58
C TYR A 42 11.16 -5.47 1.15
N ILE A 43 11.91 -6.37 0.51
CA ILE A 43 12.49 -6.10 -0.82
C ILE A 43 11.49 -6.36 -1.95
N LEU A 44 10.61 -7.36 -1.81
CA LEU A 44 9.71 -7.77 -2.89
C LEU A 44 8.23 -7.70 -2.48
N GLY A 45 7.88 -8.23 -1.31
CA GLY A 45 6.49 -8.34 -0.87
C GLY A 45 5.77 -6.99 -0.80
N TYR A 46 6.24 -6.07 0.05
CA TYR A 46 5.64 -4.77 0.26
C TYR A 46 5.66 -3.89 -1.01
N PRO A 47 6.77 -3.80 -1.77
CA PRO A 47 6.80 -3.11 -3.06
C PRO A 47 5.73 -3.60 -4.05
N VAL A 48 5.66 -4.91 -4.28
CA VAL A 48 4.73 -5.49 -5.27
C VAL A 48 3.29 -5.32 -4.80
N PHE A 49 3.02 -5.54 -3.51
CA PHE A 49 1.70 -5.32 -2.94
C PHE A 49 1.26 -3.85 -3.09
N THR A 50 2.15 -2.91 -2.78
CA THR A 50 1.87 -1.46 -2.93
C THR A 50 1.53 -1.12 -4.38
N LEU A 51 2.27 -1.68 -5.32
CA LEU A 51 2.06 -1.46 -6.74
C LEU A 51 0.68 -1.98 -7.19
N ILE A 52 0.34 -3.23 -6.85
CA ILE A 52 -0.97 -3.82 -7.19
C ILE A 52 -2.10 -3.03 -6.52
N ALA A 53 -1.96 -2.74 -5.22
CA ALA A 53 -2.94 -1.98 -4.45
C ALA A 53 -3.20 -0.60 -5.07
N SER A 54 -2.15 0.13 -5.42
CA SER A 54 -2.27 1.46 -6.02
C SER A 54 -2.97 1.43 -7.38
N ILE A 55 -2.72 0.40 -8.20
CA ILE A 55 -3.41 0.20 -9.47
C ILE A 55 -4.91 -0.02 -9.22
N VAL A 56 -5.26 -0.95 -8.31
CA VAL A 56 -6.66 -1.27 -8.00
C VAL A 56 -7.38 -0.06 -7.42
N LEU A 57 -6.81 0.62 -6.42
CA LEU A 57 -7.39 1.82 -5.83
C LEU A 57 -7.57 2.94 -6.86
N GLN A 58 -6.61 3.14 -7.76
CA GLN A 58 -6.70 4.16 -8.79
C GLN A 58 -7.78 3.85 -9.83
N LEU A 59 -7.97 2.59 -10.21
CA LEU A 59 -9.06 2.17 -11.09
C LEU A 59 -10.45 2.43 -10.46
N LEU A 60 -10.55 2.31 -9.14
CA LEU A 60 -11.80 2.50 -8.39
C LEU A 60 -12.11 3.97 -8.09
N ILE A 61 -11.15 4.68 -7.50
CA ILE A 61 -11.33 6.05 -6.99
C ILE A 61 -11.11 7.08 -8.10
N LYS A 62 -10.22 6.80 -9.06
CA LYS A 62 -9.85 7.68 -10.19
C LYS A 62 -9.35 9.07 -9.80
N LYS A 63 -8.95 9.24 -8.53
CA LYS A 63 -8.36 10.48 -7.99
C LYS A 63 -6.99 10.15 -7.39
N LYS A 64 -5.93 10.43 -8.14
CA LYS A 64 -4.55 10.08 -7.78
C LYS A 64 -4.14 10.55 -6.40
N VAL A 65 -4.45 11.81 -6.09
CA VAL A 65 -4.10 12.43 -4.81
C VAL A 65 -4.70 11.65 -3.64
N ILE A 66 -5.96 11.22 -3.75
CA ILE A 66 -6.62 10.45 -2.69
C ILE A 66 -5.97 9.08 -2.51
N VAL A 67 -5.67 8.39 -3.62
CA VAL A 67 -5.02 7.07 -3.58
C VAL A 67 -3.64 7.15 -2.93
N LEU A 68 -2.85 8.16 -3.31
CA LEU A 68 -1.52 8.38 -2.74
C LEU A 68 -1.59 8.76 -1.27
N SER A 69 -2.55 9.60 -0.86
CA SER A 69 -2.75 9.92 0.56
C SER A 69 -3.10 8.68 1.38
N ILE A 70 -3.94 7.78 0.86
CA ILE A 70 -4.28 6.52 1.54
C ILE A 70 -3.02 5.66 1.70
N ILE A 71 -2.26 5.45 0.62
CA ILE A 71 -1.01 4.65 0.66
C ILE A 71 -0.02 5.27 1.65
N PHE A 72 0.18 6.58 1.59
CA PHE A 72 1.08 7.29 2.49
C PHE A 72 0.67 7.12 3.95
N VAL A 73 -0.60 7.36 4.30
CA VAL A 73 -1.09 7.19 5.68
C VAL A 73 -0.97 5.74 6.14
N CYS A 74 -1.30 4.78 5.26
CA CYS A 74 -1.12 3.37 5.54
C CYS A 74 0.34 3.07 5.92
N TYR A 75 1.34 3.52 5.17
CA TYR A 75 2.75 3.26 5.51
C TYR A 75 3.32 4.16 6.62
N LEU A 76 2.76 5.35 6.83
CA LEU A 76 3.21 6.30 7.84
C LEU A 76 2.95 5.80 9.27
N ILE A 77 1.77 5.24 9.53
CA ILE A 77 1.40 4.74 10.86
C ILE A 77 2.38 3.64 11.34
N PRO A 78 2.62 2.55 10.60
CA PRO A 78 3.63 1.54 10.92
C PRO A 78 5.02 2.09 11.10
N THR A 79 5.44 3.01 10.23
CA THR A 79 6.82 3.52 10.28
C THR A 79 7.03 4.41 11.49
N LEU A 80 6.03 5.20 11.90
CA LEU A 80 6.04 5.95 13.16
C LEU A 80 5.97 5.03 14.39
N THR A 81 5.14 3.99 14.37
CA THR A 81 5.08 2.99 15.44
C THR A 81 6.42 2.24 15.56
N ALA A 82 7.01 1.83 14.43
CA ALA A 82 8.31 1.18 14.42
C ALA A 82 9.41 2.08 15.00
N LEU A 83 9.39 3.37 14.65
CA LEU A 83 10.32 4.35 15.22
C LEU A 83 10.14 4.50 16.74
N ALA A 84 8.90 4.64 17.22
CA ALA A 84 8.61 4.86 18.63
C ALA A 84 8.92 3.64 19.52
N TYR A 85 8.66 2.43 19.04
CA TYR A 85 8.80 1.20 19.85
C TYR A 85 10.10 0.44 19.62
N PHE A 86 10.77 0.61 18.48
CA PHE A 86 11.96 -0.16 18.11
C PHE A 86 13.18 0.72 17.83
N ASN A 87 13.07 2.05 17.95
CA ASN A 87 14.13 3.02 17.64
C ASN A 87 14.78 2.80 16.26
N SER A 88 14.00 2.25 15.31
CA SER A 88 14.47 1.89 13.97
C SER A 88 14.06 2.97 12.97
N SER A 89 15.01 3.38 12.13
CA SER A 89 14.82 4.43 11.13
C SER A 89 14.11 3.90 9.88
N CYS A 90 12.83 3.52 10.03
CA CYS A 90 12.02 2.98 8.93
C CYS A 90 11.30 4.04 8.08
N LEU A 91 11.44 5.33 8.42
CA LEU A 91 10.79 6.46 7.74
C LEU A 91 11.07 6.51 6.21
N PRO A 92 12.30 6.26 5.73
CA PRO A 92 12.59 6.30 4.29
C PRO A 92 11.75 5.31 3.48
N TYR A 93 11.42 4.14 4.04
CA TYR A 93 10.60 3.14 3.38
C TYR A 93 9.18 3.63 3.09
N CYS A 94 8.64 4.52 3.92
CA CYS A 94 7.33 5.15 3.67
C CYS A 94 7.34 5.94 2.35
N PHE A 95 8.42 6.70 2.10
CA PHE A 95 8.56 7.47 0.86
C PHE A 95 8.80 6.56 -0.35
N ILE A 96 9.61 5.51 -0.20
CA ILE A 96 9.86 4.52 -1.25
C ILE A 96 8.54 3.86 -1.69
N TYR A 97 7.75 3.35 -0.74
CA TYR A 97 6.47 2.72 -1.08
C TYR A 97 5.46 3.70 -1.66
N THR A 98 5.46 4.95 -1.22
CA THR A 98 4.61 5.99 -1.82
C THR A 98 5.00 6.31 -3.27
N LEU A 99 6.30 6.34 -3.59
CA LEU A 99 6.80 6.47 -4.96
C LEU A 99 6.38 5.27 -5.84
N ILE A 100 6.43 4.06 -5.29
CA ILE A 100 5.95 2.86 -6.00
C ILE A 100 4.44 2.96 -6.25
N GLY A 101 3.68 3.43 -5.26
CA GLY A 101 2.26 3.71 -5.40
C GLY A 101 1.98 4.74 -6.49
N LEU A 102 2.81 5.79 -6.60
CA LEU A 102 2.72 6.78 -7.68
C LEU A 102 2.88 6.13 -9.05
N ILE A 103 3.89 5.27 -9.23
CA ILE A 103 4.09 4.53 -10.48
C ILE A 103 2.84 3.71 -10.82
N GLY A 104 2.30 2.96 -9.87
CA GLY A 104 1.09 2.17 -10.09
C GLY A 104 -0.15 3.03 -10.41
N THR A 105 -0.30 4.21 -9.80
CA THR A 105 -1.38 5.13 -10.19
C THR A 105 -1.23 5.67 -11.62
N PHE A 106 -0.01 5.92 -12.10
CA PHE A 106 0.23 6.30 -13.50
C PHE A 106 -0.10 5.17 -14.48
N ILE A 107 0.25 3.93 -14.13
CA ILE A 107 -0.08 2.74 -14.92
C ILE A 107 -1.61 2.59 -15.04
N ALA A 108 -2.34 2.71 -13.92
CA ALA A 108 -3.80 2.63 -13.93
C ALA A 108 -4.46 3.72 -14.79
N ASP A 109 -3.93 4.94 -14.72
CA ASP A 109 -4.36 6.06 -15.57
C ASP A 109 -4.15 5.78 -17.06
N PHE A 110 -3.00 5.21 -17.43
CA PHE A 110 -2.72 4.81 -18.81
C PHE A 110 -3.72 3.76 -19.30
N ILE A 111 -4.05 2.77 -18.45
CA ILE A 111 -5.06 1.74 -18.73
C ILE A 111 -6.44 2.38 -18.96
N LEU A 112 -6.87 3.30 -18.08
CA LEU A 112 -8.14 4.01 -18.21
C LEU A 112 -8.19 4.88 -19.48
N LYS A 113 -7.09 5.56 -19.82
CA LYS A 113 -7.00 6.42 -21.00
C LYS A 113 -7.06 5.61 -22.30
N ARG A 114 -6.41 4.43 -22.35
CA ARG A 114 -6.55 3.49 -23.48
C ARG A 114 -7.99 3.02 -23.65
N ARG A 115 -8.66 2.65 -22.56
CA ARG A 115 -10.04 2.15 -22.61
C ARG A 115 -11.03 3.18 -23.19
N LYS A 116 -10.91 4.46 -22.79
CA LYS A 116 -11.77 5.53 -23.32
C LYS A 116 -11.59 5.70 -24.84
N ARG A 117 -10.36 5.60 -25.32
CA ARG A 117 -10.01 5.80 -26.74
C ARG A 117 -10.51 4.68 -27.67
N ILE A 118 -10.90 3.52 -27.13
CA ILE A 118 -11.43 2.37 -27.90
C ILE A 118 -12.96 2.46 -28.05
N ILE A 119 -13.64 3.20 -27.17
CA ILE A 119 -15.11 3.31 -27.14
C ILE A 119 -15.61 4.55 -27.90
N THR A 120 -14.71 5.42 -28.35
CA THR A 120 -15.02 6.61 -29.17
C THR A 120 -14.63 6.32 -30.61
#